data_AF-A0A1F4NTV7-F1
#
_entry.id   AF-A0A1F4NTV7-F1
#
_cell.length_a   1.000
_cell.length_b   1.000
_cell.length_c   1.000
_cell.angle_alpha   90.00
_cell.angle_beta   90.00
_cell.angle_gamma   90.00
#
_symmetry.space_group_name_H-M   'P 1'
#
loop_
_entity.id
_entity.type
_entity.pdbx_description
1 polymer ?
#
loop_
_entity_poly.entity_id
_entity_poly.type
_entity_poly.pdbx_seq_one_letter_code
_entity_poly.pdbx_strand_id
1 'polypeptide(L)' 'MSKLIEIIKSLLPTFKSQHDIEEAFLSEASDVSDLERRMRLIDSDAREAARSLVYGTMMP' A
#
# COMPACT_ATOMS: atom_id res chain seq x y z
N MET A 1 15.78 -3.46 -28.38
CA MET A 1 16.08 -3.08 -26.98
C MET A 1 16.01 -1.57 -26.88
N SER A 2 14.91 -1.03 -26.33
CA SER A 2 14.68 0.42 -26.31
C SER A 2 15.22 1.00 -25.00
N LYS A 3 16.28 1.82 -25.08
CA LYS A 3 16.94 2.48 -23.94
C LYS A 3 15.99 3.29 -23.05
N LEU A 4 14.85 3.70 -23.63
CA LEU A 4 13.79 4.42 -22.92
C LEU A 4 13.14 3.57 -21.82
N ILE A 5 13.00 2.26 -22.03
CA ILE A 5 12.41 1.32 -21.06
C ILE A 5 13.36 1.12 -19.87
N GLU A 6 14.67 1.10 -20.12
CA GLU A 6 15.70 0.96 -19.07
C GLU A 6 15.76 2.21 -18.19
N ILE A 7 15.59 3.40 -18.77
CA ILE A 7 15.53 4.66 -18.03
C ILE A 7 14.29 4.70 -17.11
N ILE A 8 13.11 4.33 -17.61
CA ILE A 8 11.88 4.26 -16.79
C ILE A 8 12.06 3.24 -15.65
N LYS A 9 12.66 2.09 -15.92
CA LYS A 9 12.97 1.09 -14.88
C LYS A 9 13.98 1.58 -13.85
N SER A 10 14.97 2.37 -14.25
CA SER A 10 15.97 2.95 -13.32
C SER A 10 15.40 4.10 -12.47
N LEU A 11 14.31 4.71 -12.94
CA LEU A 11 13.59 5.79 -12.24
C LEU A 11 12.47 5.27 -11.35
N LEU A 12 12.17 3.97 -11.38
CA LEU A 12 11.42 3.29 -10.34
C LEU A 12 12.43 2.95 -9.25
N PRO A 13 12.51 3.72 -8.14
CA PRO A 13 13.16 3.24 -6.94
C PRO A 13 12.61 1.85 -6.64
N THR A 14 13.39 1.06 -5.92
CA THR A 14 12.92 -0.16 -5.25
C THR A 14 11.87 0.23 -4.21
N PHE A 15 10.71 0.71 -4.67
CA PHE A 15 9.56 0.99 -3.85
C PHE A 15 9.18 -0.36 -3.28
N LYS A 16 9.35 -0.49 -1.96
CA LYS A 16 8.64 -1.55 -1.24
C LYS A 16 7.19 -1.44 -1.66
N SER A 17 6.67 -2.53 -2.20
CA SER A 17 5.26 -2.60 -2.52
C SER A 17 4.48 -2.26 -1.25
N GLN A 18 3.31 -1.64 -1.41
CA GLN A 18 2.37 -1.49 -0.29
C GLN A 18 2.16 -2.84 0.41
N HIS A 19 2.17 -3.93 -0.37
CA HIS A 19 2.14 -5.30 0.13
C HIS A 19 3.32 -5.65 1.05
N ASP A 20 4.56 -5.29 0.70
CA ASP A 20 5.74 -5.61 1.49
C ASP A 20 5.74 -4.85 2.83
N ILE A 21 5.16 -3.64 2.84
CA ILE A 21 5.01 -2.82 4.04
C ILE A 21 3.94 -3.42 4.96
N GLU A 22 2.80 -3.81 4.39
CA GLU A 22 1.71 -4.47 5.11
C GLU A 22 2.15 -5.83 5.68
N GLU A 23 2.89 -6.63 4.91
CA GLU A 23 3.43 -7.91 5.37
C GLU A 23 4.41 -7.72 6.54
N ALA A 24 5.32 -6.75 6.45
CA ALA A 24 6.20 -6.42 7.57
C ALA A 24 5.41 -5.97 8.81
N PHE A 25 4.39 -5.14 8.63
CA PHE A 25 3.52 -4.68 9.72
C PHE A 25 2.73 -5.82 10.38
N LEU A 26 2.24 -6.78 9.61
CA LEU A 26 1.56 -7.96 10.15
C LEU A 26 2.53 -8.91 10.86
N SER A 27 3.77 -9.03 10.36
CA SER A 27 4.81 -9.89 10.95
C SER A 27 5.27 -9.44 12.34
N GLU A 28 5.06 -8.17 12.66
CA GLU A 28 5.36 -7.58 13.97
C GLU A 28 4.28 -7.82 15.04
N ALA A 29 3.22 -8.57 14.73
CA ALA A 29 2.16 -8.88 15.69
C ALA A 29 2.68 -9.75 16.86
N SER A 30 2.32 -9.39 18.09
CA SER A 30 2.74 -10.13 19.29
C SER A 30 1.93 -11.41 19.53
N ASP A 31 0.67 -11.41 19.11
CA ASP A 31 -0.28 -12.51 19.26
C ASP A 31 -1.37 -12.44 18.18
N VAL A 32 -2.28 -13.42 18.19
CA VAL A 32 -3.38 -13.52 17.22
C VAL A 32 -4.36 -12.35 17.34
N SER A 33 -4.61 -11.85 18.56
CA SER A 33 -5.53 -10.73 18.77
C SER A 33 -4.94 -9.41 18.24
N ASP A 34 -3.63 -9.18 18.40
CA ASP A 34 -2.93 -8.05 17.79
C ASP A 34 -2.89 -8.18 16.25
N LEU A 35 -2.62 -9.37 15.72
CA LEU A 35 -2.64 -9.62 14.28
C LEU A 35 -4.00 -9.24 13.66
N GLU A 36 -5.11 -9.71 14.26
CA GLU A 36 -6.45 -9.35 13.80
C GLU A 36 -6.71 -7.84 13.88
N ARG A 37 -6.25 -7.17 14.94
CA ARG A 37 -6.37 -5.72 15.08
C ARG A 37 -5.62 -5.01 13.95
N ARG A 38 -4.41 -5.44 13.62
CA ARG A 38 -3.61 -4.88 12.53
C ARG A 38 -4.25 -5.11 11.16
N MET A 39 -4.80 -6.29 10.91
CA MET A 39 -5.55 -6.58 9.68
C MET A 39 -6.77 -5.66 9.53
N ARG A 40 -7.50 -5.40 10.61
CA ARG A 40 -8.65 -4.47 10.60
C ARG A 40 -8.22 -3.03 10.30
N LEU A 41 -7.06 -2.60 10.77
CA LEU A 41 -6.51 -1.28 10.47
C LEU A 41 -6.16 -1.13 8.98
N ILE A 42 -5.52 -2.14 8.39
CA ILE A 42 -5.23 -2.13 6.94
C ILE A 42 -6.54 -2.03 6.14
N ASP A 43 -7.56 -2.81 6.50
CA ASP A 43 -8.87 -2.76 5.81
C ASP A 43 -9.58 -1.41 6.00
N SER A 44 -9.50 -0.78 7.18
CA SER A 44 -10.06 0.55 7.38
C SER A 44 -9.37 1.61 6.53
N ASP A 45 -8.04 1.58 6.48
CA ASP A 45 -7.23 2.55 5.74
C ASP A 45 -7.44 2.39 4.22
N ALA A 46 -7.54 1.15 3.73
CA ALA A 46 -7.85 0.87 2.34
C ALA A 46 -9.24 1.42 1.94
N ARG A 47 -10.24 1.28 2.82
CA ARG A 47 -11.58 1.84 2.61
C ARG A 47 -11.58 3.36 2.65
N GLU A 48 -10.84 3.97 3.57
CA GLU A 48 -10.72 5.43 3.65
C GLU A 48 -10.02 5.99 2.41
N ALA A 49 -8.93 5.36 1.96
CA ALA A 49 -8.24 5.73 0.73
C ALA A 49 -9.17 5.61 -0.48
N ALA A 50 -9.95 4.53 -0.58
CA ALA A 50 -10.94 4.37 -1.65
C ALA A 50 -12.03 5.46 -1.61
N ARG A 51 -12.52 5.81 -0.42
CA ARG A 51 -13.48 6.91 -0.24
C ARG A 51 -12.86 8.27 -0.61
N SER A 52 -11.64 8.54 -0.17
CA SER A 52 -10.91 9.76 -0.48
C SER A 52 -10.68 9.91 -1.98
N LEU A 53 -10.35 8.82 -2.68
CA LEU A 53 -10.25 8.79 -4.13
C LEU A 53 -11.60 9.14 -4.79
N VAL A 54 -12.70 8.56 -4.30
CA VAL A 54 -14.05 8.87 -4.79
C VAL A 54 -14.39 10.35 -4.58
N TYR A 55 -14.14 10.92 -3.40
CA TYR A 55 -14.40 12.34 -3.14
C TYR A 55 -13.47 13.28 -3.93
N GLY A 56 -12.22 12.90 -4.16
CA GLY A 56 -11.28 13.65 -5.00
C GLY A 56 -11.68 13.66 -6.48
N THR A 57 -12.34 12.60 -6.97
CA THR A 57 -12.90 12.55 -8.33
C THR A 57 -14.27 13.21 -8.49
N MET A 58 -14.94 13.55 -7.37
CA MET A 58 -16.26 14.19 -7.35
C MET A 58 -16.23 15.69 -7.00
N MET A 59 -15.08 16.35 -7.09
CA MET A 59 -15.01 17.83 -7.04
C MET A 59 -15.05 18.43 -8.46
N PRO A 60 -16.09 19.20 -8.83
CA PRO A 60 -16.12 20.02 -10.06
C PRO A 60 -15.24 21.28 -9.97
#